data_AF-A0A7G7KFK7-F1
#
_entry.id   AF-A0A7G7KFK7-F1
#
_cell.length_a   1.000
_cell.length_b   1.000
_cell.length_c   1.000
_cell.angle_alpha   90.00
_cell.angle_beta   90.00
_cell.angle_gamma   90.00
#
_symmetry.space_group_name_H-M   'P 1'
#
loop_
_entity.id
_entity.type
_entity.pdbx_description
1 polymer ?
#
loop_
_entity_poly.entity_id
_entity_poly.type
_entity_poly.pdbx_seq_one_letter_code
_entity_poly.pdbx_strand_id
1 'polypeptide(L)'
;MSNWEPLYATLQDVKFDVCQLKNHYIECIRTLAPKNYKEGDDGYDCLAITSRNGHIHDGISRKSIEENKDILGTSEKAVKPTEIFYGYVQELKHLLEEAGLDCYRMRYMRLKSRDYLMPFHRDRINEEGAWRLHIPIVTNPDCSFQWKSLDNKVFQVHFPADGKGHLVRVDIPHRALNNAPAGLFNDRVHLICDIYQPPSLDRLAIVIMGNTETSQNEKSKVDLLTASSSGRDMLIPCTPSTENICLSSGRTTGSAHKDLTDDSISMNGNYKRRFPGFGFSKLALIVLALQQLKNGDLNPDQPISASNDINSVDYLNIRGNTKTISVMGVVNSIIHAQSTNSSLALAQYLFGDIDNYIANALELFIKADISSPECLHISSREMESNRISPWEALKFMDFIFCECPEFFDYAKAERYEYMGRWLKSSNRKFDSNSETCVFKVKTKNLSHFNGVFLSEYEDGTPSKIRVDFRANHQAVNN
;
A
#
# COMPACT_ATOMS: atom_id res chain seq x y z
N MET A 1 11.60 -39.08 11.95
CA MET A 1 10.81 -37.97 11.40
C MET A 1 11.81 -37.00 10.77
N SER A 2 11.54 -36.42 9.60
CA SER A 2 12.47 -35.53 8.92
C SER A 2 12.61 -34.20 9.69
N ASN A 3 13.83 -33.84 10.09
CA ASN A 3 14.19 -32.61 10.83
C ASN A 3 14.10 -31.37 9.93
N TRP A 4 12.90 -31.07 9.46
CA TRP A 4 12.63 -29.78 8.86
C TRP A 4 12.38 -28.76 9.96
N GLU A 5 13.06 -27.62 9.90
CA GLU A 5 12.79 -26.50 10.79
C GLU A 5 12.08 -25.39 10.02
N PRO A 6 11.14 -24.68 10.66
CA PRO A 6 10.48 -23.54 10.06
C PRO A 6 11.50 -22.41 9.83
N LEU A 7 11.60 -21.92 8.58
CA LEU A 7 12.41 -20.76 8.20
C LEU A 7 11.65 -19.44 8.42
N TYR A 8 10.33 -19.54 8.31
CA TYR A 8 9.41 -18.42 8.23
C TYR A 8 8.07 -18.82 8.81
N ALA A 9 7.47 -17.90 9.57
CA ALA A 9 6.09 -18.01 9.97
C ALA A 9 5.35 -16.66 9.99
N THR A 10 4.02 -16.70 10.04
CA THR A 10 3.21 -15.51 10.32
C THR A 10 2.50 -15.66 11.66
N LEU A 11 2.39 -14.55 12.41
CA LEU A 11 1.55 -14.50 13.59
C LEU A 11 0.09 -14.75 13.21
N GLN A 12 -0.58 -15.57 14.02
CA GLN A 12 -2.00 -15.82 13.94
C GLN A 12 -2.76 -14.84 14.85
N ASP A 13 -3.99 -14.50 14.49
CA ASP A 13 -4.94 -13.75 15.33
C ASP A 13 -4.51 -12.33 15.74
N VAL A 14 -3.49 -11.77 15.08
CA VAL A 14 -3.03 -10.39 15.28
C VAL A 14 -2.93 -9.68 13.94
N LYS A 15 -3.62 -8.55 13.81
CA LYS A 15 -3.54 -7.66 12.65
C LYS A 15 -3.09 -6.27 13.11
N PHE A 16 -2.02 -5.77 12.51
CA PHE A 16 -1.47 -4.45 12.78
C PHE A 16 -2.05 -3.42 11.81
N ASP A 17 -2.26 -2.20 12.30
CA ASP A 17 -2.69 -1.06 11.50
C ASP A 17 -1.51 -0.49 10.71
N VAL A 18 -1.36 -0.98 9.48
CA VAL A 18 -0.30 -0.56 8.55
C VAL A 18 -0.38 0.93 8.24
N CYS A 19 -1.59 1.49 8.14
CA CYS A 19 -1.79 2.90 7.84
C CYS A 19 -1.25 3.77 8.97
N GLN A 20 -1.56 3.45 10.23
CA GLN A 20 -1.01 4.16 11.38
C GLN A 20 0.52 4.00 11.49
N LEU A 21 1.07 2.80 11.26
CA LEU A 21 2.52 2.60 11.24
C LEU A 21 3.22 3.39 10.12
N LYS A 22 2.61 3.46 8.94
CA LYS A 22 3.11 4.23 7.79
C LYS A 22 3.11 5.71 8.09
N ASN A 23 2.03 6.22 8.66
CA ASN A 23 1.90 7.63 9.04
C ASN A 23 2.93 8.00 10.11
N HIS A 24 3.09 7.17 11.15
CA HIS A 24 4.11 7.36 12.18
C HIS A 24 5.53 7.35 11.59
N TYR A 25 5.85 6.39 10.72
CA TYR A 25 7.15 6.34 10.04
C TYR A 25 7.42 7.61 9.21
N ILE A 26 6.45 8.06 8.40
CA ILE A 26 6.56 9.26 7.56
C ILE A 26 6.80 10.51 8.42
N GLU A 27 6.10 10.64 9.54
CA GLU A 27 6.29 11.74 10.49
C GLU A 27 7.73 11.74 11.03
N CYS A 28 8.20 10.58 11.50
CA CYS A 28 9.54 10.43 12.07
C CYS A 28 10.65 10.82 11.08
N ILE A 29 10.60 10.33 9.83
CA ILE A 29 11.67 10.61 8.85
C ILE A 29 11.65 12.04 8.31
N ARG A 30 10.54 12.77 8.48
CA ARG A 30 10.47 14.20 8.15
C ARG A 30 11.19 15.06 9.16
N THR A 31 11.18 14.65 10.42
CA THR A 31 11.74 15.41 11.54
C THR A 31 13.14 14.94 11.93
N LEU A 32 13.46 13.67 11.67
CA LEU A 32 14.71 13.03 12.10
C LEU A 32 15.43 12.41 10.91
N ALA A 33 16.73 12.69 10.79
CA ALA A 33 17.56 12.11 9.73
C ALA A 33 17.88 10.64 10.05
N PRO A 34 17.48 9.66 9.23
CA PRO A 34 17.86 8.27 9.44
C PRO A 34 19.37 8.08 9.23
N LYS A 35 19.96 7.13 9.96
CA LYS A 35 21.39 6.80 9.84
C LYS A 35 21.56 5.50 9.07
N ASN A 36 22.57 5.46 8.20
CA ASN A 36 22.86 4.26 7.42
C ASN A 36 23.23 3.09 8.35
N TYR A 37 22.76 1.89 7.99
CA TYR A 37 23.02 0.68 8.78
C TYR A 37 24.51 0.30 8.79
N LYS A 38 25.21 0.57 7.69
CA LYS A 38 26.67 0.43 7.55
C LYS A 38 27.24 1.72 7.00
N GLU A 39 28.44 2.07 7.43
CA GLU A 39 29.13 3.23 6.86
C GLU A 39 29.50 2.97 5.39
N GLY A 40 29.24 3.96 4.53
CA GLY A 40 29.43 3.82 3.08
C GLY A 40 28.35 3.00 2.37
N ASP A 41 27.36 2.47 3.10
CA ASP A 41 26.19 1.80 2.53
C ASP A 41 25.08 2.84 2.32
N ASP A 42 24.69 3.09 1.08
CA ASP A 42 23.62 4.03 0.72
C ASP A 42 22.24 3.37 0.62
N GLY A 43 22.19 2.02 0.63
CA GLY A 43 21.00 1.23 0.39
C GLY A 43 20.14 0.99 1.63
N TYR A 44 20.72 1.02 2.83
CA TYR A 44 20.02 0.74 4.09
C TYR A 44 20.14 1.87 5.10
N ASP A 45 19.01 2.37 5.57
CA ASP A 45 18.96 3.28 6.72
C ASP A 45 17.93 2.86 7.77
N CYS A 46 18.13 3.36 8.99
CA CYS A 46 17.47 2.85 10.18
C CYS A 46 17.20 3.95 11.22
N LEU A 47 16.10 3.79 11.94
CA LEU A 47 15.75 4.55 13.14
C LEU A 47 15.35 3.59 14.26
N ALA A 48 15.98 3.70 15.42
CA ALA A 48 15.64 2.91 16.60
C ALA A 48 14.38 3.48 17.29
N ILE A 49 13.39 2.62 17.45
CA ILE A 49 12.17 2.88 18.23
C ILE A 49 12.44 2.61 19.72
N THR A 50 13.24 1.58 20.00
CA THR A 50 13.81 1.35 21.32
C THR A 50 15.32 1.16 21.20
N SER A 51 16.07 1.62 22.19
CA SER A 51 17.53 1.56 22.22
C SER A 51 18.06 1.29 23.63
N ARG A 52 19.38 1.27 23.83
CA ARG A 52 20.00 1.00 25.14
C ARG A 52 20.10 2.26 26.01
N ASN A 53 20.12 3.43 25.36
CA ASN A 53 20.29 4.74 26.00
C ASN A 53 19.15 5.73 25.73
N GLY A 54 18.15 5.37 24.93
CA GLY A 54 17.06 6.26 24.52
C GLY A 54 17.34 7.08 23.26
N HIS A 55 18.54 6.99 22.66
CA HIS A 55 18.83 7.65 21.38
C HIS A 55 18.40 6.81 20.18
N ILE A 56 17.89 7.48 19.14
CA ILE A 56 17.37 6.88 17.89
C ILE A 56 18.42 6.21 17.00
N HIS A 57 19.71 6.42 17.25
CA HIS A 57 20.81 5.83 16.48
C HIS A 57 21.60 4.78 17.26
N ASP A 58 21.18 4.48 18.50
CA ASP A 58 21.82 3.47 19.31
C ASP A 58 21.26 2.07 18.97
N GLY A 59 22.16 1.08 18.85
CA GLY A 59 21.79 -0.31 18.60
C GLY A 59 21.28 -0.60 17.18
N ILE A 60 21.34 0.37 16.26
CA ILE A 60 20.95 0.17 14.86
C ILE A 60 22.00 -0.60 14.07
N SER A 61 23.29 -0.51 14.43
CA SER A 61 24.40 -1.19 13.75
C SER A 61 25.42 -1.76 14.73
N ARG A 62 26.24 -2.73 14.29
CA ARG A 62 27.36 -3.25 15.13
C ARG A 62 28.34 -2.14 15.53
N LYS A 63 28.58 -1.16 14.65
CA LYS A 63 29.42 0.00 14.97
C LYS A 63 28.83 0.83 16.10
N SER A 64 27.53 1.15 16.03
CA SER A 64 26.83 1.88 17.11
C SER A 64 26.87 1.12 18.44
N ILE A 65 26.90 -0.21 18.38
CA ILE A 65 27.06 -1.08 19.56
C ILE A 65 28.43 -0.88 20.19
N GLU A 66 29.50 -0.98 19.39
CA GLU A 66 30.88 -0.83 19.84
C GLU A 66 31.18 0.59 20.34
N GLU A 67 30.70 1.63 19.64
CA GLU A 67 30.89 3.05 20.01
C GLU A 67 30.36 3.39 21.41
N ASN A 68 29.34 2.68 21.89
CA ASN A 68 28.72 2.93 23.19
C ASN A 68 29.03 1.85 24.24
N LYS A 69 29.91 0.91 23.92
CA LYS A 69 30.19 -0.27 24.75
C LYS A 69 30.79 0.08 26.11
N ASP A 70 31.64 1.10 26.17
CA ASP A 70 32.26 1.52 27.43
C ASP A 70 31.26 2.19 28.39
N ILE A 71 30.18 2.77 27.85
CA ILE A 71 29.17 3.50 28.62
C ILE A 71 28.01 2.58 29.01
N LEU A 72 27.56 1.74 28.06
CA LEU A 72 26.33 0.94 28.19
C LEU A 72 26.61 -0.55 28.43
N GLY A 73 27.88 -0.93 28.43
CA GLY A 73 28.32 -2.32 28.51
C GLY A 73 28.07 -3.09 27.21
N THR A 74 28.20 -4.41 27.31
CA THR A 74 28.00 -5.35 26.20
C THR A 74 26.54 -5.76 26.00
N SER A 75 25.60 -5.15 26.74
CA SER A 75 24.19 -5.47 26.59
C SER A 75 23.73 -5.14 25.17
N GLU A 76 23.19 -6.15 24.49
CA GLU A 76 22.57 -6.00 23.18
C GLU A 76 21.07 -5.68 23.30
N LYS A 77 20.52 -5.72 24.52
CA LYS A 77 19.11 -5.47 24.82
C LYS A 77 18.84 -3.96 24.78
N ALA A 78 18.00 -3.55 23.85
CA ALA A 78 17.71 -2.17 23.49
C ALA A 78 16.23 -1.85 23.80
N VAL A 79 15.87 -1.89 25.09
CA VAL A 79 14.48 -1.82 25.55
C VAL A 79 14.02 -0.41 25.93
N LYS A 80 14.93 0.57 26.03
CA LYS A 80 14.55 1.92 26.45
C LYS A 80 13.83 2.63 25.30
N PRO A 81 12.65 3.22 25.52
CA PRO A 81 11.98 4.06 24.53
C PRO A 81 12.89 5.17 24.00
N THR A 82 12.82 5.44 22.71
CA THR A 82 13.43 6.65 22.11
C THR A 82 12.37 7.74 21.93
N GLU A 83 12.76 8.91 21.42
CA GLU A 83 11.84 10.02 21.13
C GLU A 83 10.77 9.70 20.07
N ILE A 84 10.94 8.62 19.30
CA ILE A 84 9.95 8.12 18.34
C ILE A 84 9.10 6.95 18.88
N PHE A 85 9.11 6.73 20.19
CA PHE A 85 8.25 5.74 20.84
C PHE A 85 6.93 6.40 21.30
N TYR A 86 6.06 6.77 20.35
CA TYR A 86 4.77 7.41 20.65
C TYR A 86 3.64 6.90 19.73
N GLY A 87 2.40 7.28 20.06
CA GLY A 87 1.22 6.95 19.26
C GLY A 87 1.02 5.44 19.08
N TYR A 88 0.67 5.02 17.86
CA TYR A 88 0.37 3.62 17.54
C TYR A 88 1.54 2.66 17.82
N VAL A 89 2.79 3.14 17.87
CA VAL A 89 3.94 2.27 18.21
C VAL A 89 3.93 1.84 19.69
N GLN A 90 3.35 2.64 20.58
CA GLN A 90 3.15 2.26 21.99
C GLN A 90 2.09 1.17 22.11
N GLU A 91 0.95 1.36 21.42
CA GLU A 91 -0.12 0.36 21.32
C GLU A 91 0.40 -0.95 20.71
N LEU A 92 1.20 -0.85 19.65
CA LEU A 92 1.86 -1.99 19.01
C LEU A 92 2.71 -2.78 20.02
N LYS A 93 3.47 -2.13 20.90
CA LYS A 93 4.28 -2.84 21.89
C LYS A 93 3.40 -3.72 22.79
N HIS A 94 2.25 -3.21 23.22
CA HIS A 94 1.29 -3.95 24.02
C HIS A 94 0.66 -5.11 23.23
N LEU A 95 0.25 -4.88 21.98
CA LEU A 95 -0.27 -5.95 21.10
C LEU A 95 0.75 -7.09 20.91
N LEU A 96 2.04 -6.75 20.77
CA LEU A 96 3.11 -7.73 20.66
C LEU A 96 3.30 -8.53 21.96
N GLU A 97 3.20 -7.88 23.12
CA GLU A 97 3.26 -8.56 24.42
C GLU A 97 2.07 -9.51 24.63
N GLU A 98 0.86 -9.08 24.26
CA GLU A 98 -0.35 -9.92 24.29
C GLU A 98 -0.27 -11.12 23.33
N ALA A 99 0.43 -10.94 22.20
CA ALA A 99 0.75 -12.02 21.27
C ALA A 99 1.84 -12.98 21.78
N GLY A 100 2.38 -12.75 22.98
CA GLY A 100 3.44 -13.57 23.59
C GLY A 100 4.84 -13.25 23.07
N LEU A 101 5.05 -12.09 22.45
CA LEU A 101 6.35 -11.67 21.93
C LEU A 101 7.04 -10.69 22.86
N ASP A 102 8.10 -11.16 23.51
CA ASP A 102 9.00 -10.28 24.27
C ASP A 102 10.05 -9.65 23.35
N CYS A 103 9.72 -8.47 22.83
CA CYS A 103 10.57 -7.69 21.94
C CYS A 103 11.58 -6.86 22.74
N TYR A 104 12.88 -7.06 22.47
CA TYR A 104 13.96 -6.35 23.16
C TYR A 104 14.66 -5.28 22.33
N ARG A 105 14.30 -5.15 21.05
CA ARG A 105 14.75 -4.06 20.18
C ARG A 105 13.72 -3.85 19.08
N MET A 106 13.24 -2.63 18.92
CA MET A 106 12.33 -2.22 17.85
C MET A 106 12.98 -1.14 16.98
N ARG A 107 12.80 -1.23 15.66
CA ARG A 107 13.37 -0.25 14.72
C ARG A 107 12.62 -0.22 13.40
N TYR A 108 12.63 0.95 12.76
CA TYR A 108 12.35 1.04 11.33
C TYR A 108 13.63 0.74 10.55
N MET A 109 13.51 -0.14 9.55
CA MET A 109 14.55 -0.35 8.56
C MET A 109 13.98 -0.10 7.17
N ARG A 110 14.68 0.76 6.43
CA ARG A 110 14.39 1.04 5.03
C ARG A 110 15.49 0.49 4.15
N LEU A 111 15.09 -0.28 3.15
CA LEU A 111 15.91 -0.67 2.01
C LEU A 111 15.46 0.13 0.79
N LYS A 112 16.33 1.02 0.31
CA LYS A 112 16.04 1.88 -0.85
C LYS A 112 15.94 1.07 -2.14
N SER A 113 15.16 1.55 -3.10
CA SER A 113 15.08 0.93 -4.43
C SER A 113 16.34 1.28 -5.25
N ARG A 114 17.38 0.43 -5.21
CA ARG A 114 18.55 0.52 -6.10
C ARG A 114 19.45 -0.72 -6.00
N ASP A 115 20.41 -0.81 -6.92
CA ASP A 115 21.68 -1.58 -7.06
C ASP A 115 22.37 -2.15 -5.79
N TYR A 116 21.83 -1.91 -4.60
CA TYR A 116 22.22 -2.55 -3.38
C TYR A 116 21.80 -4.02 -3.36
N LEU A 117 22.78 -4.88 -3.62
CA LEU A 117 22.64 -6.30 -3.41
C LEU A 117 23.16 -6.66 -2.01
N MET A 118 22.25 -6.89 -1.07
CA MET A 118 22.65 -7.42 0.23
C MET A 118 23.22 -8.83 0.06
N PRO A 119 24.47 -9.10 0.46
CA PRO A 119 24.99 -10.45 0.45
C PRO A 119 24.22 -11.31 1.45
N PHE A 120 24.15 -12.61 1.17
CA PHE A 120 23.68 -13.56 2.17
C PHE A 120 24.56 -13.45 3.42
N HIS A 121 23.93 -13.30 4.58
CA HIS A 121 24.60 -13.18 5.86
C HIS A 121 23.81 -13.88 6.97
N ARG A 122 24.47 -14.07 8.11
CA ARG A 122 23.85 -14.50 9.37
C ARG A 122 24.02 -13.36 10.37
N ASP A 123 22.95 -13.02 11.08
CA ASP A 123 23.01 -11.89 12.01
C ASP A 123 23.76 -12.23 13.29
N ARG A 124 23.58 -13.46 13.77
CA ARG A 124 24.29 -14.05 14.91
C ARG A 124 24.76 -15.45 14.58
N ILE A 125 26.06 -15.69 14.77
CA ILE A 125 26.68 -16.99 14.52
C ILE A 125 26.46 -17.94 15.71
N ASN A 126 26.25 -17.39 16.92
CA ASN A 126 26.25 -18.15 18.16
C ASN A 126 24.85 -18.36 18.77
N GLU A 127 23.79 -17.92 18.08
CA GLU A 127 22.40 -18.04 18.57
C GLU A 127 21.60 -18.86 17.57
N GLU A 128 21.75 -20.17 17.69
CA GLU A 128 20.89 -21.12 16.99
C GLU A 128 19.43 -20.87 17.39
N GLY A 129 18.54 -20.76 16.40
CA GLY A 129 17.14 -20.48 16.62
C GLY A 129 16.79 -19.00 16.80
N ALA A 130 17.67 -18.05 16.42
CA ALA A 130 17.34 -16.63 16.50
C ALA A 130 16.21 -16.25 15.52
N TRP A 131 15.12 -15.71 16.06
CA TRP A 131 13.97 -15.20 15.31
C TRP A 131 13.87 -13.69 15.36
N ARG A 132 13.28 -13.13 14.31
CA ARG A 132 13.00 -11.70 14.21
C ARG A 132 11.62 -11.48 13.61
N LEU A 133 10.86 -10.56 14.19
CA LEU A 133 9.60 -10.11 13.64
C LEU A 133 9.84 -9.00 12.61
N HIS A 134 9.14 -9.09 11.49
CA HIS A 134 9.04 -8.07 10.46
C HIS A 134 7.56 -7.71 10.26
N ILE A 135 7.22 -6.44 10.36
CA ILE A 135 5.92 -5.88 9.99
C ILE A 135 6.17 -4.97 8.78
N PRO A 136 5.79 -5.39 7.55
CA PRO A 136 5.94 -4.57 6.35
C PRO A 136 5.00 -3.38 6.41
N ILE A 137 5.53 -2.20 6.09
CA ILE A 137 4.80 -0.92 6.13
C ILE A 137 4.72 -0.30 4.74
N VAL A 138 5.84 -0.33 4.02
CA VAL A 138 5.93 0.03 2.61
C VAL A 138 6.67 -1.10 1.91
N THR A 139 6.05 -1.67 0.88
CA THR A 139 6.60 -2.81 0.14
C THR A 139 6.07 -2.78 -1.29
N ASN A 140 6.65 -3.58 -2.17
CA ASN A 140 6.18 -3.74 -3.55
C ASN A 140 6.42 -5.19 -4.01
N PRO A 141 5.77 -5.67 -5.08
CA PRO A 141 5.91 -7.05 -5.54
C PRO A 141 7.34 -7.50 -5.88
N ASP A 142 8.25 -6.56 -6.13
CA ASP A 142 9.67 -6.82 -6.42
C ASP A 142 10.54 -6.90 -5.14
N CYS A 143 9.94 -6.70 -3.96
CA CYS A 143 10.57 -6.91 -2.66
C CYS A 143 10.50 -8.37 -2.25
N SER A 144 11.60 -8.91 -1.74
CA SER A 144 11.59 -10.27 -1.21
C SER A 144 12.59 -10.47 -0.07
N PHE A 145 12.30 -11.46 0.77
CA PHE A 145 13.23 -12.01 1.74
C PHE A 145 13.65 -13.41 1.27
N GLN A 146 14.95 -13.67 1.30
CA GLN A 146 15.54 -14.90 0.83
C GLN A 146 16.34 -15.60 1.91
N TRP A 147 16.23 -16.92 1.97
CA TRP A 147 17.10 -17.79 2.76
C TRP A 147 17.89 -18.70 1.84
N LYS A 148 19.11 -19.02 2.22
CA LYS A 148 19.96 -19.96 1.51
C LYS A 148 20.24 -21.15 2.42
N SER A 149 19.76 -22.32 2.01
CA SER A 149 20.02 -23.59 2.71
C SER A 149 21.47 -24.04 2.51
N LEU A 150 21.85 -25.09 3.25
CA LEU A 150 23.17 -25.69 3.21
C LEU A 150 23.52 -26.28 1.83
N ASP A 151 22.52 -26.83 1.13
CA ASP A 151 22.66 -27.33 -0.24
C ASP A 151 22.58 -26.20 -1.30
N ASN A 152 22.77 -24.94 -0.88
CA ASN A 152 22.75 -23.73 -1.70
C ASN A 152 21.41 -23.42 -2.40
N LYS A 153 20.30 -24.08 -2.03
CA LYS A 153 18.98 -23.69 -2.54
C LYS A 153 18.52 -22.38 -1.92
N VAL A 154 17.86 -21.56 -2.73
CA VAL A 154 17.31 -20.27 -2.30
C VAL A 154 15.80 -20.38 -2.14
N PHE A 155 15.33 -20.12 -0.93
CA PHE A 155 13.91 -19.96 -0.61
C PHE A 155 13.60 -18.47 -0.60
N GLN A 156 12.47 -18.07 -1.18
CA GLN A 156 12.09 -16.66 -1.31
C GLN A 156 10.64 -16.45 -0.92
N VAL A 157 10.36 -15.35 -0.21
CA VAL A 157 9.00 -14.92 0.13
C VAL A 157 8.89 -13.41 -0.01
N HIS A 158 7.76 -12.95 -0.56
CA HIS A 158 7.35 -11.54 -0.49
C HIS A 158 6.51 -11.31 0.77
N PHE A 159 6.80 -10.25 1.52
CA PHE A 159 6.00 -9.87 2.69
C PHE A 159 5.11 -8.66 2.31
N PRO A 160 3.78 -8.86 2.14
CA PRO A 160 2.86 -7.78 1.85
C PRO A 160 2.65 -6.89 3.08
N ALA A 161 2.32 -5.62 2.86
CA ALA A 161 1.93 -4.70 3.94
C ALA A 161 0.44 -4.84 4.25
N ASP A 162 0.02 -6.05 4.65
CA ASP A 162 -1.38 -6.44 4.91
C ASP A 162 -1.75 -6.49 6.41
N GLY A 163 -0.86 -5.96 7.25
CA GLY A 163 -1.00 -5.95 8.70
C GLY A 163 -0.54 -7.23 9.40
N LYS A 164 0.00 -8.22 8.68
CA LYS A 164 0.55 -9.42 9.32
C LYS A 164 1.95 -9.22 9.88
N GLY A 165 2.22 -9.92 10.97
CA GLY A 165 3.57 -10.06 11.53
C GLY A 165 4.28 -11.27 10.94
N HIS A 166 5.45 -11.06 10.34
CA HIS A 166 6.26 -12.10 9.70
C HIS A 166 7.48 -12.43 10.57
N LEU A 167 7.51 -13.63 11.12
CA LEU A 167 8.64 -14.17 11.86
C LEU A 167 9.62 -14.84 10.89
N VAL A 168 10.89 -14.45 10.98
CA VAL A 168 11.96 -14.99 10.14
C VAL A 168 13.11 -15.50 10.98
N ARG A 169 13.69 -16.65 10.59
CA ARG A 169 14.97 -17.12 11.11
C ARG A 169 16.10 -16.25 10.57
N VAL A 170 16.94 -15.72 11.47
CA VAL A 170 18.08 -14.84 11.12
C VAL A 170 19.45 -15.45 11.44
N ASP A 171 19.45 -16.62 12.06
CA ASP A 171 20.61 -17.50 12.29
C ASP A 171 21.00 -18.33 11.05
N ILE A 172 20.09 -18.42 10.07
CA ILE A 172 20.28 -19.05 8.76
C ILE A 172 20.74 -18.00 7.74
N PRO A 173 21.62 -18.32 6.77
CA PRO A 173 22.03 -17.36 5.75
C PRO A 173 20.84 -16.76 5.02
N HIS A 174 20.66 -15.45 5.12
CA HIS A 174 19.50 -14.76 4.57
C HIS A 174 19.88 -13.41 3.96
N ARG A 175 18.95 -12.85 3.19
CA ARG A 175 19.01 -11.47 2.70
C ARG A 175 17.61 -10.93 2.39
N ALA A 176 17.51 -9.61 2.30
CA ALA A 176 16.35 -8.90 1.81
C ALA A 176 16.74 -8.13 0.54
N LEU A 177 15.82 -8.13 -0.44
CA LEU A 177 15.98 -7.55 -1.76
C LEU A 177 14.85 -6.57 -2.03
N ASN A 178 15.16 -5.55 -2.83
CA ASN A 178 14.22 -4.60 -3.38
C ASN A 178 14.61 -4.36 -4.84
N ASN A 179 14.08 -5.18 -5.75
CA ASN A 179 14.45 -5.16 -7.17
C ASN A 179 13.63 -4.17 -7.99
N ALA A 180 12.86 -3.31 -7.32
CA ALA A 180 12.00 -2.35 -7.96
C ALA A 180 12.84 -1.29 -8.72
N PRO A 181 12.39 -0.82 -9.90
CA PRO A 181 13.11 0.17 -10.69
C PRO A 181 13.37 1.47 -9.91
N ALA A 182 14.51 2.10 -10.17
CA ALA A 182 14.88 3.39 -9.60
C ALA A 182 13.94 4.52 -10.07
N GLY A 183 13.73 5.53 -9.22
CA GLY A 183 12.97 6.75 -9.56
C GLY A 183 11.49 6.73 -9.17
N LEU A 184 11.07 5.74 -8.39
CA LEU A 184 9.71 5.58 -7.88
C LEU A 184 9.80 5.50 -6.35
N PHE A 185 8.72 5.83 -5.63
CA PHE A 185 8.61 5.62 -4.17
C PHE A 185 8.54 4.11 -3.83
N ASN A 186 9.57 3.38 -4.24
CA ASN A 186 9.65 1.92 -4.18
C ASN A 186 10.50 1.45 -2.99
N ASP A 187 10.80 2.33 -2.05
CA ASP A 187 11.53 1.96 -0.84
C ASP A 187 10.77 0.86 -0.10
N ARG A 188 11.52 -0.10 0.45
CA ARG A 188 10.99 -1.16 1.30
C ARG A 188 11.19 -0.78 2.74
N VAL A 189 10.12 -0.53 3.48
CA VAL A 189 10.16 -0.13 4.89
C VAL A 189 9.46 -1.18 5.74
N HIS A 190 10.17 -1.70 6.72
CA HIS A 190 9.65 -2.64 7.71
C HIS A 190 9.89 -2.10 9.11
N LEU A 191 8.92 -2.26 10.01
CA LEU A 191 9.20 -2.28 11.43
C LEU A 191 9.74 -3.67 11.78
N ILE A 192 10.85 -3.68 12.50
CA ILE A 192 11.57 -4.89 12.86
C ILE A 192 11.68 -4.97 14.38
N CYS A 193 11.35 -6.14 14.93
CA CYS A 193 11.56 -6.45 16.34
C CYS A 193 12.49 -7.65 16.50
N ASP A 194 13.57 -7.47 17.26
CA ASP A 194 14.29 -8.62 17.80
C ASP A 194 13.55 -9.13 19.03
N ILE A 195 13.35 -10.45 19.10
CA ILE A 195 12.54 -11.13 20.12
C ILE A 195 13.39 -12.15 20.86
N TYR A 196 13.18 -12.32 22.16
CA TYR A 196 13.96 -13.29 22.95
C TYR A 196 13.70 -14.72 22.55
N GLN A 197 12.43 -15.03 22.27
CA GLN A 197 11.97 -16.36 21.92
C GLN A 197 10.86 -16.23 20.87
N PRO A 198 10.78 -17.18 19.93
CA PRO A 198 9.62 -17.27 19.07
C PRO A 198 8.36 -17.57 19.91
N PRO A 199 7.18 -17.16 19.44
CA PRO A 199 5.94 -17.53 20.09
C PRO A 199 5.69 -19.03 19.95
N SER A 200 4.74 -19.54 20.73
CA SER A 200 4.33 -20.94 20.65
C SER A 200 3.70 -21.26 19.28
N LEU A 201 3.82 -22.53 18.83
CA LEU A 201 3.41 -22.94 17.48
C LEU A 201 1.91 -22.73 17.20
N ASP A 202 1.05 -22.77 18.23
CA ASP A 202 -0.39 -22.50 18.15
C ASP A 202 -0.72 -21.03 17.84
N ARG A 203 0.27 -20.13 17.88
CA ARG A 203 0.15 -18.72 17.50
C ARG A 203 0.67 -18.44 16.09
N LEU A 204 0.94 -19.48 15.29
CA LEU A 204 1.55 -19.38 13.96
C LEU A 204 0.64 -19.98 12.87
N ALA A 205 0.40 -19.25 11.78
CA ALA A 205 -0.53 -19.68 10.72
C ALA A 205 0.14 -20.27 9.47
N ILE A 206 1.22 -19.64 8.98
CA ILE A 206 1.95 -20.08 7.78
C ILE A 206 3.31 -20.60 8.22
N VAL A 207 3.76 -21.73 7.69
CA VAL A 207 5.08 -22.27 8.00
C VAL A 207 5.77 -22.75 6.73
N ILE A 208 6.85 -22.07 6.32
CA ILE A 208 7.75 -22.60 5.29
C ILE A 208 8.85 -23.39 5.98
N MET A 209 8.96 -24.66 5.60
CA MET A 209 9.92 -25.58 6.16
C MET A 209 11.21 -25.60 5.32
N GLY A 210 12.38 -25.61 5.98
CA GLY A 210 13.70 -25.83 5.35
C GLY A 210 14.51 -26.93 6.04
N ASN A 211 15.53 -27.47 5.36
CA ASN A 211 16.50 -28.41 5.97
C ASN A 211 17.63 -27.64 6.69
N THR A 212 17.91 -27.95 7.97
CA THR A 212 18.96 -27.35 8.82
C THR A 212 20.10 -28.35 9.13
N GLU A 213 21.26 -27.90 9.68
CA GLU A 213 22.43 -28.78 9.93
C GLU A 213 22.12 -29.88 10.96
N THR A 214 21.27 -29.57 11.95
CA THR A 214 20.69 -30.50 12.92
C THR A 214 20.00 -31.71 12.26
N SER A 215 19.55 -31.56 11.01
CA SER A 215 18.95 -32.65 10.21
C SER A 215 19.95 -33.65 9.63
N GLN A 216 21.22 -33.27 9.46
CA GLN A 216 22.23 -34.12 8.81
C GLN A 216 22.92 -35.07 9.79
N ASN A 217 23.11 -34.67 11.05
CA ASN A 217 23.77 -35.50 12.07
C ASN A 217 22.92 -36.72 12.51
N GLU A 218 21.62 -36.74 12.23
CA GLU A 218 20.78 -37.92 12.44
C GLU A 218 20.69 -38.82 11.19
N LYS A 219 20.83 -38.25 9.99
CA LYS A 219 20.80 -39.01 8.73
C LYS A 219 21.99 -39.96 8.60
N SER A 220 23.17 -39.53 9.02
CA SER A 220 24.38 -40.36 9.05
C SER A 220 24.31 -41.54 10.04
N LYS A 221 23.40 -41.50 11.02
CA LYS A 221 23.12 -42.63 11.93
C LYS A 221 22.08 -43.60 11.39
N VAL A 222 21.17 -43.15 10.53
CA VAL A 222 20.10 -43.99 9.97
C VAL A 222 20.56 -44.69 8.67
N ASP A 223 21.40 -44.04 7.86
CA ASP A 223 21.91 -44.63 6.61
C ASP A 223 22.89 -45.80 6.82
N LEU A 224 23.34 -46.05 8.06
CA LEU A 224 24.08 -47.25 8.46
C LEU A 224 23.16 -48.45 8.81
N LEU A 225 21.85 -48.24 8.94
CA LEU A 225 20.88 -49.26 9.38
C LEU A 225 19.89 -49.70 8.29
N THR A 226 19.78 -48.97 7.18
CA THR A 226 18.78 -49.24 6.12
C THR A 226 19.33 -49.85 4.83
N ALA A 227 20.61 -50.26 4.81
CA ALA A 227 21.20 -50.98 3.67
C ALA A 227 20.78 -52.47 3.55
N SER A 228 19.67 -52.88 4.17
CA SER A 228 19.13 -54.25 4.05
C SER A 228 17.60 -54.27 3.95
N SER A 229 17.05 -53.95 2.78
CA SER A 229 15.86 -54.62 2.23
C SER A 229 15.42 -53.93 0.94
N SER A 230 15.72 -54.58 -0.18
CA SER A 230 15.29 -54.21 -1.52
C SER A 230 13.96 -54.87 -1.88
N GLY A 231 13.16 -54.15 -2.68
CA GLY A 231 12.34 -54.74 -3.74
C GLY A 231 10.84 -54.46 -3.66
N ARG A 232 10.32 -53.64 -4.58
CA ARG A 232 9.59 -54.10 -5.78
C ARG A 232 8.93 -52.94 -6.54
N ASP A 233 9.03 -53.05 -7.86
CA ASP A 233 8.41 -52.21 -8.90
C ASP A 233 6.88 -52.40 -9.01
N MET A 234 6.19 -51.36 -9.47
CA MET A 234 5.00 -51.50 -10.33
C MET A 234 4.80 -50.26 -11.24
N LEU A 235 4.31 -50.56 -12.45
CA LEU A 235 4.23 -49.76 -13.68
C LEU A 235 2.83 -49.10 -13.87
N ILE A 236 2.82 -47.84 -14.39
CA ILE A 236 2.09 -47.26 -15.59
C ILE A 236 0.52 -47.32 -15.56
N PRO A 237 -0.31 -46.30 -16.00
CA PRO A 237 -0.19 -45.52 -17.25
C PRO A 237 -0.61 -44.03 -17.30
N CYS A 238 -0.15 -43.40 -18.39
CA CYS A 238 -0.52 -42.08 -18.93
C CYS A 238 -1.83 -42.09 -19.75
N THR A 239 -2.50 -40.95 -19.82
CA THR A 239 -3.38 -40.55 -20.95
C THR A 239 -3.28 -39.04 -21.25
N PRO A 240 -3.47 -38.60 -22.52
CA PRO A 240 -3.24 -37.22 -22.95
C PRO A 240 -4.54 -36.41 -23.12
N SER A 241 -4.45 -35.08 -23.06
CA SER A 241 -5.48 -34.19 -23.61
C SER A 241 -4.88 -32.92 -24.21
N THR A 242 -5.11 -32.75 -25.51
CA THR A 242 -4.92 -31.57 -26.34
C THR A 242 -6.06 -30.58 -26.12
N GLU A 243 -5.75 -29.29 -25.86
CA GLU A 243 -6.73 -28.20 -25.96
C GLU A 243 -6.45 -27.33 -27.20
N ASN A 244 -7.49 -27.21 -28.03
CA ASN A 244 -7.57 -26.28 -29.16
C ASN A 244 -7.95 -24.88 -28.65
N ILE A 245 -7.09 -23.89 -28.90
CA ILE A 245 -7.37 -22.48 -28.61
C ILE A 245 -8.17 -21.88 -29.78
N CYS A 246 -9.43 -21.52 -29.51
CA CYS A 246 -10.31 -20.81 -30.42
C CYS A 246 -10.10 -19.29 -30.25
N LEU A 247 -9.54 -18.60 -31.25
CA LEU A 247 -9.32 -17.15 -31.23
C LEU A 247 -10.60 -16.42 -31.67
N SER A 248 -11.37 -15.90 -30.71
CA SER A 248 -12.41 -14.88 -30.96
C SER A 248 -11.86 -13.48 -30.70
N SER A 249 -12.18 -12.52 -31.56
CA SER A 249 -11.82 -11.09 -31.48
C SER A 249 -12.43 -10.41 -30.24
N GLY A 250 -11.78 -10.56 -29.10
CA GLY A 250 -12.22 -10.03 -27.81
C GLY A 250 -11.93 -8.54 -27.62
N ARG A 251 -12.89 -7.81 -27.03
CA ARG A 251 -12.74 -6.41 -26.58
C ARG A 251 -11.58 -6.30 -25.59
N THR A 252 -10.68 -5.34 -25.77
CA THR A 252 -9.67 -5.03 -24.74
C THR A 252 -10.28 -4.18 -23.63
N THR A 253 -10.62 -4.82 -22.51
CA THR A 253 -11.02 -4.17 -21.26
C THR A 253 -9.91 -4.33 -20.21
N GLY A 254 -9.75 -3.32 -19.35
CA GLY A 254 -8.89 -3.43 -18.16
C GLY A 254 -9.74 -3.18 -16.92
N SER A 255 -9.65 -4.07 -15.93
CA SER A 255 -10.31 -3.90 -14.62
C SER A 255 -9.36 -4.27 -13.50
N ALA A 256 -9.38 -3.49 -12.42
CA ALA A 256 -8.69 -3.80 -11.18
C ALA A 256 -9.69 -3.80 -10.03
N HIS A 257 -9.56 -4.75 -9.11
CA HIS A 257 -10.46 -4.95 -7.97
C HIS A 257 -9.63 -5.10 -6.71
N LYS A 258 -10.10 -4.51 -5.60
CA LYS A 258 -9.58 -4.70 -4.25
C LYS A 258 -10.74 -5.10 -3.34
N ASP A 259 -10.58 -6.20 -2.61
CA ASP A 259 -11.46 -6.52 -1.49
C ASP A 259 -10.91 -5.83 -0.24
N LEU A 260 -11.76 -5.05 0.44
CA LEU A 260 -11.34 -4.27 1.60
C LEU A 260 -11.24 -5.13 2.88
N THR A 261 -11.78 -6.36 2.87
CA THR A 261 -11.64 -7.29 4.02
C THR A 261 -10.24 -7.88 4.14
N ASP A 262 -9.67 -8.29 3.01
CA ASP A 262 -8.48 -9.15 2.96
C ASP A 262 -7.33 -8.52 2.16
N ASP A 263 -7.49 -7.26 1.74
CA ASP A 263 -6.57 -6.49 0.88
C ASP A 263 -6.16 -7.25 -0.40
N SER A 264 -6.92 -8.27 -0.80
CA SER A 264 -6.64 -9.04 -2.01
C SER A 264 -6.97 -8.20 -3.23
N ILE A 265 -6.03 -8.20 -4.18
CA ILE A 265 -6.15 -7.42 -5.40
C ILE A 265 -6.17 -8.40 -6.56
N SER A 266 -7.22 -8.31 -7.37
CA SER A 266 -7.31 -9.05 -8.63
C SER A 266 -7.30 -8.10 -9.81
N MET A 267 -6.55 -8.48 -10.85
CA MET A 267 -6.45 -7.71 -12.09
C MET A 267 -6.83 -8.58 -13.26
N ASN A 268 -7.70 -8.05 -14.13
CA ASN A 268 -8.05 -8.68 -15.40
C ASN A 268 -7.73 -7.72 -16.55
N GLY A 269 -7.04 -8.24 -17.57
CA GLY A 269 -6.66 -7.48 -18.78
C GLY A 269 -5.33 -6.73 -18.67
N ASN A 270 -5.12 -5.78 -19.60
CA ASN A 270 -3.85 -5.05 -19.71
C ASN A 270 -3.80 -3.89 -18.69
N TYR A 271 -3.44 -4.19 -17.45
CA TYR A 271 -3.34 -3.25 -16.34
C TYR A 271 -2.21 -2.21 -16.50
N LYS A 272 -1.26 -2.44 -17.42
CA LYS A 272 -0.20 -1.47 -17.75
C LYS A 272 -0.69 -0.39 -18.72
N ARG A 273 -1.81 -0.60 -19.41
CA ARG A 273 -2.37 0.39 -20.33
C ARG A 273 -2.85 1.60 -19.52
N ARG A 274 -2.31 2.78 -19.81
CA ARG A 274 -2.75 4.04 -19.21
C ARG A 274 -3.90 4.64 -20.03
N PHE A 275 -4.89 5.21 -19.34
CA PHE A 275 -6.10 5.81 -19.90
C PHE A 275 -6.19 7.29 -19.49
N PRO A 276 -6.91 8.14 -20.23
CA PRO A 276 -7.02 9.56 -19.87
C PRO A 276 -7.49 9.79 -18.42
N GLY A 277 -6.72 10.57 -17.65
CA GLY A 277 -6.86 10.73 -16.20
C GLY A 277 -7.67 11.94 -15.71
N PHE A 278 -8.39 12.67 -16.59
CA PHE A 278 -9.11 13.91 -16.24
C PHE A 278 -10.11 13.82 -15.08
N GLY A 279 -10.65 12.64 -14.81
CA GLY A 279 -11.54 12.43 -13.65
C GLY A 279 -10.78 12.44 -12.33
N PHE A 280 -9.52 11.99 -12.34
CA PHE A 280 -8.68 11.84 -11.15
C PHE A 280 -8.15 13.18 -10.64
N SER A 281 -7.89 14.15 -11.52
CA SER A 281 -7.57 15.52 -11.10
C SER A 281 -8.74 16.14 -10.30
N LYS A 282 -9.97 16.00 -10.80
CA LYS A 282 -11.17 16.45 -10.07
C LYS A 282 -11.36 15.73 -8.74
N LEU A 283 -11.11 14.42 -8.69
CA LEU A 283 -11.13 13.67 -7.44
C LEU A 283 -10.06 14.18 -6.47
N ALA A 284 -8.83 14.44 -6.91
CA ALA A 284 -7.78 15.03 -6.07
C ALA A 284 -8.20 16.40 -5.51
N LEU A 285 -8.84 17.24 -6.34
CA LEU A 285 -9.37 18.52 -5.88
C LEU A 285 -10.45 18.36 -4.81
N ILE A 286 -11.36 17.40 -4.98
CA ILE A 286 -12.40 17.09 -3.98
C ILE A 286 -11.76 16.64 -2.67
N VAL A 287 -10.77 15.74 -2.73
CA VAL A 287 -10.06 15.23 -1.55
C VAL A 287 -9.37 16.36 -0.79
N LEU A 288 -8.64 17.23 -1.48
CA LEU A 288 -7.99 18.38 -0.85
C LEU A 288 -9.01 19.31 -0.19
N ALA A 289 -10.17 19.54 -0.82
CA ALA A 289 -11.23 20.36 -0.23
C ALA A 289 -11.85 19.70 1.01
N LEU A 290 -12.12 18.39 0.97
CA LEU A 290 -12.67 17.64 2.11
C LEU A 290 -11.68 17.60 3.28
N GLN A 291 -10.38 17.43 3.02
CA GLN A 291 -9.35 17.51 4.06
C GLN A 291 -9.34 18.88 4.75
N GLN A 292 -9.44 19.98 4.00
CA GLN A 292 -9.52 21.32 4.61
C GLN A 292 -10.83 21.53 5.39
N LEU A 293 -11.96 21.00 4.92
CA LEU A 293 -13.23 21.04 5.67
C LEU A 293 -13.12 20.27 6.99
N LYS A 294 -12.53 19.06 6.96
CA LYS A 294 -12.32 18.20 8.12
C LYS A 294 -11.39 18.84 9.16
N ASN A 295 -10.36 19.56 8.71
CA ASN A 295 -9.44 20.27 9.58
C ASN A 295 -9.99 21.60 10.12
N GLY A 296 -11.13 22.08 9.60
CA GLY A 296 -11.70 23.38 9.96
C GLY A 296 -11.04 24.57 9.26
N ASP A 297 -10.12 24.33 8.34
CA ASP A 297 -9.43 25.36 7.53
C ASP A 297 -10.37 25.97 6.48
N LEU A 298 -11.44 25.25 6.13
CA LEU A 298 -12.43 25.66 5.15
C LEU A 298 -13.83 25.59 5.78
N ASN A 299 -14.64 26.64 5.59
CA ASN A 299 -16.03 26.64 6.04
C ASN A 299 -16.96 26.20 4.89
N PRO A 300 -17.81 25.18 5.07
CA PRO A 300 -18.67 24.64 4.01
C PRO A 300 -19.67 25.67 3.45
N ASP A 301 -20.08 26.65 4.25
CA ASP A 301 -21.03 27.70 3.87
C ASP A 301 -20.33 28.95 3.30
N GLN A 302 -19.00 28.96 3.27
CA GLN A 302 -18.24 30.11 2.79
C GLN A 302 -18.56 30.37 1.32
N PRO A 303 -18.92 31.61 0.95
CA PRO A 303 -19.27 31.94 -0.43
C PRO A 303 -18.04 31.99 -1.33
N ILE A 304 -18.05 31.22 -2.41
CA ILE A 304 -17.14 31.33 -3.54
C ILE A 304 -17.79 32.24 -4.58
N SER A 305 -17.11 33.34 -4.91
CA SER A 305 -17.49 34.22 -6.02
C SER A 305 -16.99 33.63 -7.32
N ALA A 306 -17.89 33.34 -8.27
CA ALA A 306 -17.48 32.99 -9.62
C ALA A 306 -16.84 34.21 -10.28
N SER A 307 -15.53 34.16 -10.56
CA SER A 307 -14.85 35.19 -11.35
C SER A 307 -15.45 35.24 -12.76
N ASN A 308 -15.40 36.41 -13.40
CA ASN A 308 -15.99 36.62 -14.73
C ASN A 308 -15.40 35.68 -15.82
N ASP A 309 -14.18 35.16 -15.60
CA ASP A 309 -13.47 34.29 -16.54
C ASP A 309 -14.03 32.86 -16.63
N ILE A 310 -14.90 32.45 -15.70
CA ILE A 310 -15.44 31.09 -15.61
C ILE A 310 -16.75 30.91 -16.42
N ASN A 311 -17.28 31.99 -17.00
CA ASN A 311 -18.63 32.03 -17.59
C ASN A 311 -18.78 31.45 -19.01
N SER A 312 -17.74 30.88 -19.63
CA SER A 312 -17.74 30.61 -21.09
C SER A 312 -17.96 29.16 -21.54
N VAL A 313 -18.11 28.16 -20.65
CA VAL A 313 -18.24 26.74 -21.05
C VAL A 313 -19.36 26.01 -20.29
N ASP A 314 -20.13 25.18 -21.00
CA ASP A 314 -21.48 24.70 -20.71
C ASP A 314 -21.80 24.00 -19.37
N TYR A 315 -23.06 24.19 -18.95
CA TYR A 315 -24.04 23.31 -18.26
C TYR A 315 -24.73 23.94 -17.05
N LEU A 316 -24.10 24.89 -16.39
CA LEU A 316 -24.72 25.64 -15.31
C LEU A 316 -24.80 27.08 -15.81
N ASN A 317 -25.96 27.42 -16.37
CA ASN A 317 -26.27 28.75 -16.88
C ASN A 317 -26.28 29.72 -15.68
N ILE A 318 -25.10 30.11 -15.19
CA ILE A 318 -24.92 31.18 -14.19
C ILE A 318 -25.16 32.50 -14.95
N ARG A 319 -26.41 32.72 -15.40
CA ARG A 319 -26.84 33.97 -16.01
C ARG A 319 -27.45 34.85 -14.91
N GLY A 320 -26.77 35.96 -14.61
CA GLY A 320 -27.25 37.00 -13.72
C GLY A 320 -26.22 37.43 -12.68
N ASN A 321 -26.16 38.73 -12.41
CA ASN A 321 -25.24 39.41 -11.49
C ASN A 321 -24.96 38.62 -10.20
N THR A 322 -23.66 38.37 -9.97
CA THR A 322 -23.02 38.02 -8.68
C THR A 322 -23.81 37.07 -7.80
N LYS A 323 -24.00 35.82 -8.24
CA LYS A 323 -24.40 34.75 -7.32
C LYS A 323 -23.16 34.10 -6.74
N THR A 324 -23.02 34.23 -5.42
CA THR A 324 -22.08 33.43 -4.64
C THR A 324 -22.62 32.00 -4.52
N ILE A 325 -21.71 31.03 -4.43
CA ILE A 325 -22.03 29.61 -4.24
C ILE A 325 -21.26 29.14 -3.02
N SER A 326 -21.88 28.43 -2.08
CA SER A 326 -21.15 27.88 -0.94
C SER A 326 -20.07 26.90 -1.40
N VAL A 327 -18.97 26.79 -0.66
CA VAL A 327 -17.91 25.80 -0.88
C VAL A 327 -18.52 24.41 -1.09
N MET A 328 -19.44 23.98 -0.21
CA MET A 328 -20.04 22.65 -0.31
C MET A 328 -20.93 22.51 -1.55
N GLY A 329 -21.60 23.58 -1.99
CA GLY A 329 -22.32 23.60 -3.25
C GLY A 329 -21.39 23.37 -4.45
N VAL A 330 -20.19 23.98 -4.43
CA VAL A 330 -19.17 23.77 -5.46
C VAL A 330 -18.59 22.35 -5.40
N VAL A 331 -18.28 21.82 -4.23
CA VAL A 331 -17.80 20.44 -4.05
C VAL A 331 -18.85 19.44 -4.57
N ASN A 332 -20.12 19.58 -4.18
CA ASN A 332 -21.21 18.72 -4.62
C ASN A 332 -21.40 18.73 -6.14
N SER A 333 -21.25 19.89 -6.78
CA SER A 333 -21.37 19.96 -8.25
C SER A 333 -20.21 19.25 -8.97
N ILE A 334 -19.02 19.19 -8.37
CA ILE A 334 -17.90 18.40 -8.91
C ILE A 334 -18.19 16.91 -8.69
N ILE A 335 -18.57 16.50 -7.48
CA ILE A 335 -18.88 15.09 -7.14
C ILE A 335 -19.99 14.54 -8.06
N HIS A 336 -21.10 15.26 -8.18
CA HIS A 336 -22.31 14.74 -8.80
C HIS A 336 -22.48 15.08 -10.27
N ALA A 337 -21.90 16.19 -10.75
CA ALA A 337 -22.03 16.64 -12.13
C ALA A 337 -20.71 16.76 -12.88
N GLN A 338 -19.56 16.53 -12.21
CA GLN A 338 -18.23 16.62 -12.79
C GLN A 338 -17.98 17.99 -13.44
N SER A 339 -18.53 19.04 -12.84
CA SER A 339 -18.49 20.42 -13.36
C SER A 339 -17.06 20.94 -13.45
N THR A 340 -16.55 21.15 -14.68
CA THR A 340 -15.23 21.72 -14.92
C THR A 340 -15.12 23.14 -14.38
N ASN A 341 -16.15 23.97 -14.55
CA ASN A 341 -16.16 25.35 -14.03
C ASN A 341 -16.10 25.39 -12.51
N SER A 342 -16.84 24.51 -11.84
CA SER A 342 -16.79 24.40 -10.38
C SER A 342 -15.42 23.88 -9.91
N SER A 343 -14.79 23.01 -10.69
CA SER A 343 -13.42 22.55 -10.40
C SER A 343 -12.41 23.70 -10.53
N LEU A 344 -12.50 24.52 -11.58
CA LEU A 344 -11.62 25.68 -11.74
C LEU A 344 -11.84 26.72 -10.64
N ALA A 345 -13.11 27.03 -10.33
CA ALA A 345 -13.47 27.95 -9.26
C ALA A 345 -12.92 27.50 -7.91
N LEU A 346 -13.10 26.22 -7.57
CA LEU A 346 -12.61 25.67 -6.31
C LEU A 346 -11.09 25.64 -6.24
N ALA A 347 -10.42 25.24 -7.33
CA ALA A 347 -8.95 25.24 -7.37
C ALA A 347 -8.37 26.64 -7.20
N GLN A 348 -8.89 27.63 -7.93
CA GLN A 348 -8.47 29.02 -7.79
C GLN A 348 -8.76 29.56 -6.38
N TYR A 349 -9.90 29.18 -5.81
CA TYR A 349 -10.28 29.61 -4.47
C TYR A 349 -9.36 29.02 -3.38
N LEU A 350 -9.03 27.73 -3.46
CA LEU A 350 -8.21 27.04 -2.45
C LEU A 350 -6.72 27.30 -2.60
N PHE A 351 -6.23 27.53 -3.83
CA PHE A 351 -4.80 27.54 -4.13
C PHE A 351 -4.33 28.83 -4.82
N GLY A 352 -5.22 29.80 -5.04
CA GLY A 352 -4.92 31.07 -5.73
C GLY A 352 -4.80 30.94 -7.26
N ASP A 353 -4.24 29.84 -7.74
CA ASP A 353 -4.09 29.53 -9.16
C ASP A 353 -4.09 28.00 -9.42
N ILE A 354 -4.07 27.62 -10.70
CA ILE A 354 -4.12 26.22 -11.13
C ILE A 354 -2.77 25.51 -10.89
N ASP A 355 -1.65 26.21 -10.94
CA ASP A 355 -0.32 25.61 -10.81
C ASP A 355 -0.06 25.16 -9.38
N ASN A 356 -0.47 25.96 -8.40
CA ASN A 356 -0.44 25.61 -6.99
C ASN A 356 -1.37 24.41 -6.69
N TYR A 357 -2.55 24.37 -7.32
CA TYR A 357 -3.40 23.19 -7.24
C TYR A 357 -2.69 21.94 -7.79
N ILE A 358 -2.04 22.05 -8.96
CA ILE A 358 -1.31 20.92 -9.57
C ILE A 358 -0.23 20.43 -8.61
N ALA A 359 0.56 21.32 -8.00
CA ALA A 359 1.57 20.94 -7.02
C ALA A 359 0.97 20.16 -5.83
N ASN A 360 -0.13 20.64 -5.26
CA ASN A 360 -0.80 19.97 -4.14
C ASN A 360 -1.42 18.62 -4.54
N ALA A 361 -1.96 18.53 -5.76
CA ALA A 361 -2.53 17.29 -6.27
C ALA A 361 -1.43 16.25 -6.62
N LEU A 362 -0.24 16.70 -7.04
CA LEU A 362 0.94 15.82 -7.19
C LEU A 362 1.33 15.22 -5.85
N GLU A 363 1.41 16.03 -4.79
CA GLU A 363 1.70 15.52 -3.45
C GLU A 363 0.66 14.50 -2.98
N LEU A 364 -0.61 14.73 -3.29
CA LEU A 364 -1.68 13.79 -2.97
C LEU A 364 -1.52 12.46 -3.71
N PHE A 365 -1.21 12.50 -5.00
CA PHE A 365 -0.94 11.29 -5.79
C PHE A 365 0.30 10.54 -5.30
N ILE A 366 1.35 11.26 -4.88
CA ILE A 366 2.54 10.67 -4.26
C ILE A 366 2.17 9.97 -2.94
N LYS A 367 1.35 10.60 -2.09
CA LYS A 367 0.84 9.96 -0.85
C LYS A 367 0.04 8.70 -1.13
N ALA A 368 -0.73 8.70 -2.23
CA ALA A 368 -1.48 7.56 -2.73
C ALA A 368 -0.62 6.51 -3.48
N ASP A 369 0.71 6.65 -3.47
CA ASP A 369 1.65 5.72 -4.10
C ASP A 369 1.41 5.57 -5.63
N ILE A 370 1.09 6.69 -6.27
CA ILE A 370 1.00 6.83 -7.73
C ILE A 370 2.27 7.47 -8.24
N SER A 371 3.04 6.69 -8.97
CA SER A 371 4.45 6.94 -9.22
C SER A 371 4.75 7.75 -10.48
N SER A 372 3.73 8.03 -11.31
CA SER A 372 3.84 8.91 -12.48
C SER A 372 2.54 9.69 -12.68
N PRO A 373 2.28 10.71 -11.85
CA PRO A 373 1.12 11.56 -12.03
C PRO A 373 1.39 12.54 -13.18
N GLU A 374 1.42 12.06 -14.42
CA GLU A 374 1.29 12.92 -15.61
C GLU A 374 -0.13 13.54 -15.69
N CYS A 375 -0.94 13.40 -14.63
CA CYS A 375 -2.39 13.38 -14.65
C CYS A 375 -3.11 14.67 -14.23
N LEU A 376 -2.48 15.84 -14.32
CA LEU A 376 -2.98 17.02 -13.62
C LEU A 376 -3.35 18.16 -14.52
N HIS A 377 -4.51 18.01 -15.16
CA HIS A 377 -5.24 19.14 -15.71
C HIS A 377 -6.71 19.07 -15.29
N ILE A 378 -7.26 20.19 -14.81
CA ILE A 378 -8.68 20.32 -14.46
C ILE A 378 -9.54 20.45 -15.73
N SER A 379 -8.99 21.08 -16.77
CA SER A 379 -9.71 21.31 -18.02
C SER A 379 -9.79 20.04 -18.86
N SER A 380 -10.91 19.88 -19.56
CA SER A 380 -11.20 18.72 -20.41
C SER A 380 -10.50 18.75 -21.77
N ARG A 381 -9.54 19.66 -22.00
CA ARG A 381 -8.75 19.63 -23.23
C ARG A 381 -7.79 18.46 -23.13
N GLU A 382 -7.95 17.53 -24.07
CA GLU A 382 -7.18 16.29 -24.20
C GLU A 382 -5.68 16.60 -24.34
N MET A 383 -4.98 16.75 -23.22
CA MET A 383 -3.52 16.64 -23.23
C MET A 383 -3.20 15.15 -23.17
N GLU A 384 -2.58 14.65 -24.24
CA GLU A 384 -2.22 13.22 -24.41
C GLU A 384 -1.38 12.66 -23.25
N SER A 385 -0.74 13.56 -22.49
CA SER A 385 0.07 13.28 -21.30
C SER A 385 -0.74 12.87 -20.07
N ASN A 386 -2.01 13.26 -19.94
CA ASN A 386 -2.78 12.97 -18.73
C ASN A 386 -3.29 11.52 -18.74
N ARG A 387 -2.48 10.56 -18.27
CA ARG A 387 -2.88 9.14 -18.28
C ARG A 387 -2.64 8.41 -16.95
N ILE A 388 -3.63 7.64 -16.52
CA ILE A 388 -3.61 6.79 -15.32
C ILE A 388 -3.87 5.33 -15.70
N SER A 389 -3.15 4.39 -15.11
CA SER A 389 -3.42 2.96 -15.24
C SER A 389 -4.57 2.51 -14.33
N PRO A 390 -5.21 1.37 -14.61
CA PRO A 390 -6.19 0.79 -13.69
C PRO A 390 -5.68 0.56 -12.27
N TRP A 391 -4.38 0.24 -12.16
CA TRP A 391 -3.73 0.03 -10.88
C TRP A 391 -3.58 1.31 -10.06
N GLU A 392 -3.03 2.36 -10.67
CA GLU A 392 -2.90 3.67 -10.02
C GLU A 392 -4.26 4.25 -9.65
N ALA A 393 -5.27 4.06 -10.52
CA ALA A 393 -6.63 4.45 -10.23
C ALA A 393 -7.21 3.73 -9.00
N LEU A 394 -6.98 2.43 -8.89
CA LEU A 394 -7.40 1.64 -7.72
C LEU A 394 -6.69 2.11 -6.45
N LYS A 395 -5.37 2.33 -6.49
CA LYS A 395 -4.60 2.89 -5.37
C LYS A 395 -5.14 4.25 -4.93
N PHE A 396 -5.49 5.12 -5.89
CA PHE A 396 -6.05 6.42 -5.55
C PHE A 396 -7.41 6.30 -4.86
N MET A 397 -8.28 5.41 -5.35
CA MET A 397 -9.58 5.21 -4.71
C MET A 397 -9.46 4.60 -3.31
N ASP A 398 -8.52 3.68 -3.11
CA ASP A 398 -8.17 3.13 -1.80
C ASP A 398 -7.66 4.23 -0.86
N PHE A 399 -6.79 5.11 -1.35
CA PHE A 399 -6.34 6.28 -0.61
C PHE A 399 -7.51 7.20 -0.22
N ILE A 400 -8.44 7.49 -1.14
CA ILE A 400 -9.63 8.30 -0.83
C ILE A 400 -10.48 7.63 0.26
N PHE A 401 -10.62 6.31 0.19
CA PHE A 401 -11.35 5.52 1.18
C PHE A 401 -10.76 5.63 2.58
N CYS A 402 -9.44 5.57 2.70
CA CYS A 402 -8.77 5.71 3.99
C CYS A 402 -8.77 7.15 4.50
N GLU A 403 -8.51 8.14 3.64
CA GLU A 403 -8.24 9.51 4.08
C GLU A 403 -9.49 10.39 4.15
N CYS A 404 -10.48 10.13 3.28
CA CYS A 404 -11.69 10.93 3.13
C CYS A 404 -12.93 10.05 2.92
N PRO A 405 -13.28 9.14 3.86
CA PRO A 405 -14.44 8.26 3.73
C PRO A 405 -15.75 9.01 3.48
N GLU A 406 -15.89 10.24 3.99
CA GLU A 406 -17.05 11.12 3.78
C GLU A 406 -17.32 11.44 2.30
N PHE A 407 -16.31 11.34 1.43
CA PHE A 407 -16.48 11.46 -0.02
C PHE A 407 -17.57 10.50 -0.53
N PHE A 408 -17.60 9.27 0.00
CA PHE A 408 -18.52 8.24 -0.45
C PHE A 408 -19.95 8.51 0.01
N ASP A 409 -20.13 9.09 1.20
CA ASP A 409 -21.44 9.51 1.69
C ASP A 409 -22.03 10.61 0.80
N TYR A 410 -21.22 11.62 0.45
CA TYR A 410 -21.64 12.64 -0.52
C TYR A 410 -21.93 12.02 -1.87
N ALA A 411 -21.06 11.17 -2.39
CA ALA A 411 -21.21 10.62 -3.73
C ALA A 411 -22.50 9.82 -3.91
N LYS A 412 -22.95 9.09 -2.87
CA LYS A 412 -24.19 8.28 -2.84
C LYS A 412 -25.48 9.09 -3.01
N ALA A 413 -25.46 10.40 -2.76
CA ALA A 413 -26.68 11.21 -2.83
C ALA A 413 -27.29 11.25 -4.24
N GLU A 414 -28.59 10.93 -4.34
CA GLU A 414 -29.33 10.94 -5.62
C GLU A 414 -29.62 12.35 -6.12
N ARG A 415 -29.64 13.31 -5.20
CA ARG A 415 -29.85 14.73 -5.46
C ARG A 415 -28.88 15.54 -4.59
N TYR A 416 -28.52 16.70 -5.09
CA TYR A 416 -27.65 17.63 -4.38
C TYR A 416 -28.16 19.05 -4.54
N GLU A 417 -27.93 19.86 -3.52
CA GLU A 417 -28.25 21.28 -3.58
C GLU A 417 -27.14 22.04 -4.31
N TYR A 418 -27.54 22.90 -5.25
CA TYR A 418 -26.65 23.80 -5.95
C TYR A 418 -27.39 25.12 -6.20
N MET A 419 -26.88 26.20 -5.60
CA MET A 419 -27.46 27.55 -5.73
C MET A 419 -28.95 27.60 -5.36
N GLY A 420 -29.34 26.98 -4.24
CA GLY A 420 -30.73 26.93 -3.77
C GLY A 420 -31.64 26.02 -4.60
N ARG A 421 -31.09 25.14 -5.45
CA ARG A 421 -31.86 24.20 -6.29
C ARG A 421 -31.39 22.78 -6.09
N TRP A 422 -32.34 21.86 -5.98
CA TRP A 422 -32.07 20.42 -5.91
C TRP A 422 -31.92 19.81 -7.30
N LEU A 423 -30.68 19.50 -7.68
CA LEU A 423 -30.32 18.88 -8.94
C LEU A 423 -30.23 17.36 -8.79
N LYS A 424 -30.48 16.61 -9.87
CA LYS A 424 -30.30 15.16 -9.91
C LYS A 424 -28.83 14.83 -10.11
N SER A 425 -28.29 13.88 -9.34
CA SER A 425 -26.93 13.41 -9.52
C SER A 425 -26.75 12.69 -10.87
N SER A 426 -25.58 12.87 -11.48
CA SER A 426 -25.19 12.06 -12.65
C SER A 426 -24.57 10.71 -12.27
N ASN A 427 -24.24 10.53 -10.99
CA ASN A 427 -23.92 9.23 -10.42
C ASN A 427 -25.18 8.37 -10.45
N ARG A 428 -25.03 7.11 -10.85
CA ARG A 428 -26.16 6.17 -10.94
C ARG A 428 -25.98 5.11 -9.89
N LYS A 429 -27.03 4.86 -9.09
CA LYS A 429 -27.22 3.56 -8.45
C LYS A 429 -27.49 2.54 -9.56
N PHE A 430 -26.75 1.44 -9.56
CA PHE A 430 -27.11 0.31 -10.40
C PHE A 430 -28.28 -0.43 -9.75
N ASP A 431 -29.08 -1.11 -10.58
CA ASP A 431 -30.21 -1.91 -10.15
C ASP A 431 -29.74 -2.92 -9.08
N SER A 432 -30.44 -2.96 -7.95
CA SER A 432 -30.12 -3.71 -6.72
C SER A 432 -30.07 -5.23 -6.89
N ASN A 433 -30.32 -5.71 -8.10
CA ASN A 433 -30.24 -7.13 -8.48
C ASN A 433 -28.82 -7.56 -8.91
N SER A 434 -27.86 -6.63 -8.99
CA SER A 434 -26.44 -6.97 -9.08
C SER A 434 -25.89 -7.09 -7.66
N GLU A 435 -25.66 -8.33 -7.19
CA GLU A 435 -25.19 -8.67 -5.82
C GLU A 435 -23.87 -7.99 -5.39
N THR A 436 -23.21 -7.20 -6.26
CA THR A 436 -21.83 -6.72 -6.04
C THR A 436 -21.57 -5.26 -6.40
N CYS A 437 -22.60 -4.46 -6.74
CA CYS A 437 -22.38 -3.11 -7.26
C CYS A 437 -23.42 -2.11 -6.73
N VAL A 438 -23.06 -1.36 -5.68
CA VAL A 438 -23.96 -0.42 -5.01
C VAL A 438 -23.87 0.99 -5.61
N PHE A 439 -22.71 1.40 -6.12
CA PHE A 439 -22.50 2.78 -6.52
C PHE A 439 -21.56 2.94 -7.74
N LYS A 440 -21.86 3.88 -8.65
CA LYS A 440 -21.01 4.24 -9.80
C LYS A 440 -20.77 5.75 -9.87
N VAL A 441 -19.52 6.17 -9.62
CA VAL A 441 -19.05 7.52 -9.95
C VAL A 441 -18.91 7.64 -11.47
N LYS A 442 -19.74 8.46 -12.11
CA LYS A 442 -19.66 8.64 -13.57
C LYS A 442 -18.82 9.86 -13.91
N THR A 443 -17.70 9.67 -14.61
CA THR A 443 -16.95 10.77 -15.22
C THR A 443 -17.54 11.05 -16.61
N LYS A 444 -18.30 12.14 -16.73
CA LYS A 444 -19.21 12.40 -17.87
C LYS A 444 -18.51 12.54 -19.24
N ASN A 445 -17.20 12.78 -19.26
CA ASN A 445 -16.42 13.01 -20.47
C ASN A 445 -15.31 11.98 -20.73
N LEU A 446 -15.22 10.92 -19.91
CA LEU A 446 -14.30 9.83 -20.20
C LEU A 446 -15.09 8.70 -20.83
N SER A 447 -15.05 8.63 -22.15
CA SER A 447 -15.45 7.42 -22.89
C SER A 447 -14.68 6.17 -22.40
N HIS A 448 -13.62 6.37 -21.60
CA HIS A 448 -12.69 5.35 -21.16
C HIS A 448 -12.76 4.93 -19.69
N PHE A 449 -13.41 5.68 -18.82
CA PHE A 449 -13.53 5.35 -17.39
C PHE A 449 -14.98 5.05 -17.03
N ASN A 450 -15.26 3.82 -16.61
CA ASN A 450 -16.61 3.37 -16.32
C ASN A 450 -16.81 2.96 -14.86
N GLY A 451 -16.22 3.75 -13.96
CA GLY A 451 -16.70 3.88 -12.60
C GLY A 451 -15.90 3.11 -11.56
N VAL A 452 -16.05 3.61 -10.35
CA VAL A 452 -15.64 2.94 -9.12
C VAL A 452 -16.88 2.25 -8.58
N PHE A 453 -16.81 0.95 -8.38
CA PHE A 453 -17.88 0.16 -7.79
C PHE A 453 -17.52 -0.17 -6.36
N LEU A 454 -18.46 0.13 -5.48
CA LEU A 454 -18.41 -0.27 -4.09
C LEU A 454 -19.50 -1.29 -3.86
N SER A 455 -19.16 -2.46 -3.31
CA SER A 455 -20.14 -3.26 -2.58
C SER A 455 -20.24 -2.72 -1.15
N GLU A 456 -21.35 -2.95 -0.47
CA GLU A 456 -21.52 -2.59 0.94
C GLU A 456 -21.69 -3.86 1.77
N TYR A 457 -21.33 -3.81 3.06
CA TYR A 457 -21.83 -4.78 4.03
C TYR A 457 -23.28 -4.44 4.41
N GLU A 458 -23.90 -5.29 5.24
CA GLU A 458 -25.25 -5.06 5.76
C GLU A 458 -25.41 -3.73 6.51
N ASP A 459 -24.32 -3.19 7.06
CA ASP A 459 -24.27 -1.91 7.77
C ASP A 459 -24.10 -0.68 6.85
N GLY A 460 -23.98 -0.88 5.53
CA GLY A 460 -23.80 0.18 4.54
C GLY A 460 -22.36 0.65 4.34
N THR A 461 -21.38 0.07 5.06
CA THR A 461 -19.96 0.39 4.88
C THR A 461 -19.42 -0.27 3.61
N PRO A 462 -18.55 0.41 2.82
CA PRO A 462 -17.98 -0.18 1.62
C PRO A 462 -17.11 -1.41 1.92
N SER A 463 -17.31 -2.50 1.17
CA SER A 463 -16.60 -3.77 1.32
C SER A 463 -15.61 -4.10 0.21
N LYS A 464 -15.76 -3.52 -0.99
CA LYS A 464 -14.84 -3.72 -2.13
C LYS A 464 -14.72 -2.46 -2.96
N ILE A 465 -13.58 -2.25 -3.61
CA ILE A 465 -13.37 -1.20 -4.60
C ILE A 465 -13.03 -1.85 -5.93
N ARG A 466 -13.80 -1.56 -6.97
CA ARG A 466 -13.49 -2.00 -8.34
C ARG A 466 -13.42 -0.81 -9.27
N VAL A 467 -12.41 -0.79 -10.12
CA VAL A 467 -12.21 0.25 -11.13
C VAL A 467 -12.22 -0.38 -12.52
N ASP A 468 -13.17 0.05 -13.36
CA ASP A 468 -13.33 -0.44 -14.73
C ASP A 468 -12.97 0.62 -15.78
N PHE A 469 -12.13 0.23 -16.74
CA PHE A 469 -11.82 1.02 -17.93
C PHE A 469 -12.40 0.37 -19.18
N ARG A 470 -13.09 1.15 -20.02
CA ARG A 470 -13.65 0.67 -21.30
C ARG A 470 -12.96 1.35 -22.47
N ALA A 471 -12.23 0.61 -23.31
CA ALA A 471 -11.79 1.19 -24.58
C ALA A 471 -13.02 1.51 -25.46
N ASN A 472 -13.13 2.74 -25.94
CA ASN A 472 -14.19 3.12 -26.88
C ASN A 472 -13.75 2.70 -28.29
N HIS A 473 -14.57 1.91 -28.99
CA HIS A 473 -14.20 1.31 -30.29
C HIS A 473 -13.92 2.33 -31.41
N GLN A 474 -14.43 3.56 -31.28
CA GLN A 474 -14.29 4.58 -32.33
C GLN A 474 -12.90 5.23 -32.42
N ALA A 475 -12.03 5.04 -31.43
CA ALA A 475 -10.71 5.69 -31.40
C ALA A 475 -9.54 4.83 -31.93
N VAL A 476 -9.79 3.58 -32.37
CA VAL A 476 -8.73 2.64 -32.79
C VAL A 476 -8.48 2.65 -34.31
N ASN A 477 -9.25 3.42 -35.07
CA ASN A 477 -9.12 3.50 -36.54
C ASN A 477 -8.43 4.78 -37.05
N ASN A 478 -7.81 5.59 -36.17
CA ASN A 478 -7.04 6.77 -36.55
C ASN A 478 -5.59 6.64 -36.12
#